data_AF-A0A7C4KHK9-F1
#
_entry.id   AF-A0A7C4KHK9-F1
#
_cell.length_a   1.000
_cell.length_b   1.000
_cell.length_c   1.000
_cell.angle_alpha   90.00
_cell.angle_beta   90.00
_cell.angle_gamma   90.00
#
_symmetry.space_group_name_H-M   'P 1'
#
loop_
_entity.id
_entity.type
_entity.pdbx_description
1 polymer ?
#
loop_
_entity_poly.entity_id
_entity_poly.type
_entity_poly.pdbx_seq_one_letter_code
_entity_poly.pdbx_strand_id
1 'polypeptide(L)'
;MGKSTQIRLDWSLVRRLIFGSPLSTEQLSHQRLPKILALPIFASDALSSTAYATQAILLNLLIAGPHVLHLTVPISIAIVVLLWIVVISYTQTVYAYPQGGGTYIVSRENLGIRWGLLAAAAILTDYVLTVAVSITAGVQQITSFFTNLAPYQTELAVAAIWFLTLANLRGARESGLLFAFPTYFFVITMLSMVAVGVLGPLFGYQPRSYPPPEQTAQTAVHALSLTVILRAFASGCAAMTGIEAVADGVIAFRAPESKNAAQTLIAMGVILSTIFLGISYIAQTNHIVYYGHGAHGEDASAESVISMAARAVFHDNPLLRGVVLFATAIILLLAANTAYADFPRLSSILARHGFMPRQLANLGDRLVFSNGIILLAVFVSILVVVFGGSVDRLIPLYAVGVFTAFTLSQAGMVRHWLQQKGPGWRWKMLVNGIGAVSTGIVLLVIIVEKGPQGAWLVVVVLPVLMWLFTQVNRHYQKVRARLTLIGYEPPPPPPHTVLVLVPDVHRGVVPALEYAREISKDHRAVHIEINPADTQRLKERWEQWGGDMPLVIIESPYRSLIGPLVEYVRQVRQDHPRHLITVVLPEFVVTKWWERALHNNSAFLIKLALGNVRDVVITNVRYYLD
;
A
#
# COMPACT_ATOMS: atom_id res chain seq x y z
N MET A 1 10.67 -30.56 42.39
CA MET A 1 11.23 -29.50 41.51
C MET A 1 11.12 -29.94 40.06
N GLY A 2 9.99 -29.65 39.40
CA GLY A 2 9.80 -29.94 37.98
C GLY A 2 9.51 -28.63 37.27
N LYS A 3 10.45 -28.12 36.47
CA LYS A 3 10.21 -26.97 35.58
C LYS A 3 9.34 -27.46 34.43
N SER A 4 8.02 -27.34 34.57
CA SER A 4 7.11 -27.49 33.44
C SER A 4 7.22 -26.23 32.59
N THR A 5 8.01 -26.31 31.53
CA THR A 5 8.17 -25.27 30.50
C THR A 5 6.84 -25.16 29.74
N GLN A 6 5.90 -24.37 30.25
CA GLN A 6 4.65 -24.10 29.57
C GLN A 6 4.88 -23.12 28.44
N ILE A 7 4.68 -23.61 27.21
CA ILE A 7 4.61 -22.79 26.01
C ILE A 7 3.33 -21.95 26.13
N ARG A 8 3.45 -20.73 26.63
CA ARG A 8 2.43 -19.70 26.47
C ARG A 8 2.28 -19.49 24.97
N LEU A 9 1.07 -19.62 24.41
CA LEU A 9 0.78 -19.05 23.09
C LEU A 9 0.72 -17.53 23.30
N ASP A 10 1.88 -16.95 23.49
CA ASP A 10 2.03 -15.54 23.69
C ASP A 10 1.65 -14.88 22.37
N TRP A 11 0.64 -14.01 22.38
CA TRP A 11 0.32 -13.20 21.20
C TRP A 11 1.56 -12.43 20.73
N SER A 12 2.52 -12.18 21.63
CA SER A 12 3.85 -11.68 21.29
C SER A 12 4.67 -12.69 20.47
N LEU A 13 4.59 -14.00 20.74
CA LEU A 13 5.28 -15.06 19.98
C LEU A 13 4.65 -15.29 18.60
N VAL A 14 3.31 -15.29 18.48
CA VAL A 14 2.63 -15.36 17.17
C VAL A 14 2.95 -14.10 16.35
N ARG A 15 2.90 -12.92 16.97
CA ARG A 15 3.35 -11.68 16.32
C ARG A 15 4.83 -11.73 15.97
N ARG A 16 5.70 -12.29 16.80
CA ARG A 16 7.13 -12.46 16.49
C ARG A 16 7.37 -13.49 15.39
N LEU A 17 6.53 -14.51 15.24
CA LEU A 17 6.62 -15.45 14.13
C LEU A 17 6.21 -14.79 12.81
N ILE A 18 5.15 -13.99 12.83
CA ILE A 18 4.58 -13.34 11.63
C ILE A 18 5.39 -12.09 11.25
N PHE A 19 5.57 -11.15 12.19
CA PHE A 19 6.18 -9.84 12.01
C PHE A 19 7.65 -9.76 12.48
N GLY A 20 8.12 -10.73 13.26
CA GLY A 20 9.48 -10.72 13.81
C GLY A 20 9.66 -9.90 15.10
N SER A 21 10.89 -9.81 15.60
CA SER A 21 11.21 -9.14 16.87
C SER A 21 11.19 -7.60 16.74
N PRO A 22 10.69 -6.85 17.74
CA PRO A 22 10.64 -5.38 17.69
C PRO A 22 12.03 -4.77 17.49
N LEU A 23 12.10 -3.65 16.76
CA LEU A 23 13.33 -2.88 16.52
C LEU A 23 13.29 -1.57 17.33
N SER A 24 14.43 -1.14 17.87
CA SER A 24 14.52 0.14 18.60
C SER A 24 14.54 1.32 17.64
N THR A 25 13.86 2.42 17.99
CA THR A 25 13.75 3.64 17.19
C THR A 25 15.11 4.25 16.82
N GLU A 26 16.17 4.03 17.60
CA GLU A 26 17.54 4.46 17.28
C GLU A 26 18.12 3.81 16.00
N GLN A 27 17.55 2.69 15.57
CA GLN A 27 17.94 2.00 14.34
C GLN A 27 17.29 2.60 13.07
N LEU A 28 16.45 3.65 13.17
CA LEU A 28 15.88 4.38 12.02
C LEU A 28 16.89 5.24 11.26
N SER A 29 18.18 5.18 11.60
CA SER A 29 19.22 5.86 10.82
C SER A 29 19.31 5.26 9.42
N HIS A 30 18.62 5.88 8.46
CA HIS A 30 18.79 5.60 7.04
C HIS A 30 20.26 5.84 6.67
N GLN A 31 20.97 4.78 6.29
CA GLN A 31 22.28 4.93 5.67
C GLN A 31 22.10 5.64 4.33
N ARG A 32 22.70 6.83 4.19
CA ARG A 32 22.73 7.52 2.89
C ARG A 32 23.45 6.65 1.87
N LEU A 33 22.79 6.41 0.74
CA LEU A 33 23.22 5.49 -0.29
C LEU A 33 24.16 6.18 -1.30
N PRO A 34 25.30 5.56 -1.66
CA PRO A 34 26.06 6.01 -2.82
C PRO A 34 25.26 5.77 -4.11
N LYS A 35 25.49 6.59 -5.15
CA LYS A 35 24.72 6.54 -6.41
C LYS A 35 24.66 5.17 -7.09
N ILE A 36 25.71 4.35 -6.95
CA ILE A 36 25.81 2.99 -7.49
C ILE A 36 24.80 2.05 -6.80
N LEU A 37 24.52 2.26 -5.51
CA LEU A 37 23.51 1.49 -4.79
C LEU A 37 22.11 2.13 -4.91
N ALA A 38 22.04 3.44 -5.12
CA ALA A 38 20.77 4.14 -5.25
C ALA A 38 20.06 3.92 -6.60
N LEU A 39 20.80 3.84 -7.73
CA LEU A 39 20.21 3.55 -9.05
C LEU A 39 19.41 2.23 -9.00
N PRO A 40 19.96 1.09 -8.55
CA PRO A 40 19.19 -0.14 -8.47
C PRO A 40 17.92 -0.11 -7.64
N ILE A 41 17.92 0.69 -6.56
CA ILE A 41 16.82 0.76 -5.59
C ILE A 41 15.69 1.64 -6.12
N PHE A 42 16.01 2.81 -6.67
CA PHE A 42 15.01 3.79 -7.12
C PHE A 42 14.66 3.67 -8.60
N ALA A 43 15.50 3.04 -9.43
CA ALA A 43 15.24 2.87 -10.86
C ALA A 43 14.59 1.51 -11.20
N SER A 44 14.37 0.63 -10.22
CA SER A 44 13.80 -0.70 -10.45
C SER A 44 12.43 -0.61 -11.12
N ASP A 45 11.57 0.27 -10.63
CA ASP A 45 10.23 0.52 -11.16
C ASP A 45 10.29 0.98 -12.62
N ALA A 46 11.03 2.08 -12.89
CA ALA A 46 11.23 2.59 -14.23
C ALA A 46 11.82 1.56 -15.20
N LEU A 47 12.89 0.87 -14.81
CA LEU A 47 13.55 -0.12 -15.68
C LEU A 47 12.64 -1.32 -15.96
N SER A 48 11.86 -1.76 -14.97
CA SER A 48 10.94 -2.89 -15.13
C SER A 48 9.84 -2.61 -16.15
N SER A 49 9.43 -1.35 -16.33
CA SER A 49 8.38 -0.97 -17.27
C SER A 49 8.67 -1.33 -18.73
N THR A 50 9.96 -1.44 -19.08
CA THR A 50 10.41 -1.89 -20.41
C THR A 50 10.01 -3.33 -20.71
N ALA A 51 9.71 -4.14 -19.69
CA ALA A 51 9.31 -5.53 -19.84
C ALA A 51 7.91 -5.70 -20.46
N TYR A 52 7.04 -4.69 -20.35
CA TYR A 52 5.65 -4.77 -20.82
C TYR A 52 5.22 -3.61 -21.72
N ALA A 53 6.00 -2.52 -21.82
CA ALA A 53 5.61 -1.39 -22.65
C ALA A 53 5.56 -1.70 -24.15
N THR A 54 6.58 -2.40 -24.69
CA THR A 54 6.57 -2.81 -26.11
C THR A 54 5.41 -3.79 -26.40
N GLN A 55 5.11 -4.67 -25.44
CA GLN A 55 3.94 -5.57 -25.51
C GLN A 55 2.63 -4.79 -25.65
N ALA A 56 2.47 -3.74 -24.87
CA ALA A 56 1.28 -2.90 -24.91
C ALA A 56 1.13 -2.16 -26.26
N ILE A 57 2.23 -1.75 -26.91
CA ILE A 57 2.22 -1.18 -28.26
C ILE A 57 1.75 -2.23 -29.27
N LEU A 58 2.39 -3.40 -29.29
CA LEU A 58 2.09 -4.46 -30.25
C LEU A 58 0.63 -4.91 -30.16
N LEU A 59 0.11 -5.11 -28.95
CA LEU A 59 -1.28 -5.51 -28.73
C LEU A 59 -2.28 -4.53 -29.37
N ASN A 60 -2.01 -3.22 -29.27
CA ASN A 60 -2.92 -2.21 -29.79
C ASN A 60 -2.77 -1.99 -31.30
N LEU A 61 -1.55 -2.13 -31.84
CA LEU A 61 -1.35 -2.10 -33.30
C LEU A 61 -1.95 -3.32 -33.99
N LEU A 62 -1.93 -4.49 -33.34
CA LEU A 62 -2.48 -5.72 -33.89
C LEU A 62 -3.98 -5.64 -34.20
N ILE A 63 -4.71 -4.71 -33.57
CA ILE A 63 -6.12 -4.43 -33.87
C ILE A 63 -6.30 -4.01 -35.34
N ALA A 64 -5.34 -3.27 -35.92
CA ALA A 64 -5.35 -2.94 -37.35
C ALA A 64 -4.71 -4.03 -38.22
N GLY A 65 -4.01 -4.99 -37.61
CA GLY A 65 -3.41 -6.15 -38.25
C GLY A 65 -1.87 -6.11 -38.29
N PRO A 66 -1.22 -7.25 -38.63
CA PRO A 66 0.24 -7.39 -38.55
C PRO A 66 1.02 -6.43 -39.47
N HIS A 67 0.40 -5.98 -40.56
CA HIS A 67 1.03 -5.07 -41.53
C HIS A 67 1.40 -3.70 -40.92
N VAL A 68 0.77 -3.30 -39.82
CA VAL A 68 0.99 -2.00 -39.13
C VAL A 68 2.11 -2.08 -38.09
N LEU A 69 2.63 -3.28 -37.77
CA LEU A 69 3.66 -3.47 -36.73
C LEU A 69 4.99 -2.74 -37.05
N HIS A 70 5.18 -2.28 -38.28
CA HIS A 70 6.28 -1.38 -38.66
C HIS A 70 6.24 0.00 -37.97
N LEU A 71 5.11 0.38 -37.36
CA LEU A 71 4.96 1.60 -36.58
C LEU A 71 5.46 1.47 -35.14
N THR A 72 5.84 0.27 -34.67
CA THR A 72 6.33 0.05 -33.31
C THR A 72 7.55 0.92 -32.97
N VAL A 73 8.57 0.97 -33.84
CA VAL A 73 9.76 1.81 -33.61
C VAL A 73 9.45 3.32 -33.67
N PRO A 74 8.74 3.86 -34.68
CA PRO A 74 8.34 5.27 -34.70
C PRO A 74 7.57 5.71 -33.44
N ILE A 75 6.63 4.89 -32.97
CA ILE A 75 5.87 5.16 -31.74
C ILE A 75 6.80 5.14 -30.52
N SER A 76 7.72 4.18 -30.46
CA SER A 76 8.69 4.08 -29.37
C SER A 76 9.65 5.27 -29.33
N ILE A 77 10.07 5.80 -30.49
CA ILE A 77 10.86 7.03 -30.58
C ILE A 77 10.07 8.22 -30.02
N ALA A 78 8.80 8.37 -30.38
CA ALA A 78 7.95 9.43 -29.85
C ALA A 78 7.80 9.35 -28.31
N ILE A 79 7.68 8.14 -27.77
CA ILE A 79 7.64 7.90 -26.32
C ILE A 79 8.98 8.24 -25.67
N VAL A 80 10.12 7.89 -26.29
CA VAL A 80 11.45 8.26 -25.78
C VAL A 80 11.69 9.77 -25.79
N VAL A 81 11.19 10.48 -26.80
CA VAL A 81 11.24 11.96 -26.80
C VAL A 81 10.46 12.51 -25.61
N LEU A 82 9.25 11.99 -25.37
CA LEU A 82 8.44 12.38 -24.23
C LEU A 82 9.11 12.03 -22.88
N LEU A 83 9.73 10.86 -22.80
CA LEU A 83 10.53 10.43 -21.65
C LEU A 83 11.62 11.46 -21.33
N TRP A 84 12.36 11.92 -22.34
CA TRP A 84 13.42 12.91 -22.14
C TRP A 84 12.88 14.27 -21.70
N ILE A 85 11.72 14.70 -22.18
CA ILE A 85 11.03 15.90 -21.69
C ILE A 85 10.76 15.77 -20.18
N VAL A 86 10.23 14.62 -19.75
CA VAL A 86 9.93 14.33 -18.34
C VAL A 86 11.20 14.25 -17.51
N VAL A 87 12.21 13.49 -17.95
CA VAL A 87 13.51 13.36 -17.25
C VAL A 87 14.15 14.72 -17.04
N ILE A 88 14.26 15.56 -18.07
CA ILE A 88 14.86 16.89 -17.96
C ILE A 88 14.10 17.73 -16.95
N SER A 89 12.76 17.70 -16.96
CA SER A 89 12.00 18.46 -15.98
C SER A 89 12.16 17.93 -14.54
N TYR A 90 12.14 16.62 -14.34
CA TYR A 90 12.34 16.04 -13.01
C TYR A 90 13.74 16.36 -12.46
N THR A 91 14.77 16.49 -13.29
CA THR A 91 16.07 17.00 -12.81
C THR A 91 15.96 18.41 -12.22
N GLN A 92 15.15 19.29 -12.80
CA GLN A 92 14.91 20.63 -12.24
C GLN A 92 14.16 20.57 -10.90
N THR A 93 13.17 19.67 -10.81
CA THR A 93 12.39 19.44 -9.59
C THR A 93 13.29 18.98 -8.45
N VAL A 94 14.15 17.99 -8.71
CA VAL A 94 15.12 17.48 -7.73
C VAL A 94 16.10 18.56 -7.25
N TYR A 95 16.52 19.48 -8.14
CA TYR A 95 17.34 20.62 -7.72
C TYR A 95 16.59 21.66 -6.89
N ALA A 96 15.31 21.91 -7.19
CA ALA A 96 14.48 22.87 -6.47
C ALA A 96 13.99 22.32 -5.11
N TYR A 97 13.89 21.01 -4.96
CA TYR A 97 13.40 20.32 -3.76
C TYR A 97 14.42 19.31 -3.18
N PRO A 98 15.54 19.76 -2.59
CA PRO A 98 16.58 18.88 -2.06
C PRO A 98 16.14 18.04 -0.86
N GLN A 99 15.14 18.50 -0.10
CA GLN A 99 14.57 17.76 1.03
C GLN A 99 13.63 16.63 0.60
N GLY A 100 13.57 16.33 -0.71
CA GLY A 100 12.50 15.55 -1.27
C GLY A 100 11.22 16.39 -1.34
N GLY A 101 10.36 16.01 -2.26
CA GLY A 101 9.14 16.77 -2.51
C GLY A 101 8.13 15.92 -3.24
N GLY A 102 8.60 15.17 -4.23
CA GLY A 102 7.74 14.43 -5.13
C GLY A 102 6.63 15.27 -5.72
N THR A 103 5.77 14.63 -6.49
CA THR A 103 4.68 15.34 -7.15
C THR A 103 3.70 15.96 -6.13
N TYR A 104 3.48 15.33 -4.97
CA TYR A 104 2.55 15.81 -3.94
C TYR A 104 2.96 17.17 -3.35
N ILE A 105 4.20 17.31 -2.86
CA ILE A 105 4.64 18.54 -2.18
C ILE A 105 4.74 19.67 -3.20
N VAL A 106 5.31 19.40 -4.38
CA VAL A 106 5.42 20.38 -5.48
C VAL A 106 4.04 20.91 -5.87
N SER A 107 3.06 20.01 -6.07
CA SER A 107 1.70 20.42 -6.43
C SER A 107 1.00 21.17 -5.29
N ARG A 108 1.16 20.72 -4.05
CA ARG A 108 0.51 21.35 -2.89
C ARG A 108 1.04 22.76 -2.63
N GLU A 109 2.35 22.97 -2.65
CA GLU A 109 2.97 24.25 -2.34
C GLU A 109 2.76 25.27 -3.45
N ASN A 110 2.87 24.85 -4.72
CA ASN A 110 2.79 25.77 -5.85
C ASN A 110 1.35 25.95 -6.37
N LEU A 111 0.53 24.89 -6.45
CA LEU A 111 -0.83 24.97 -7.01
C LEU A 111 -1.93 25.06 -5.94
N GLY A 112 -1.66 24.58 -4.73
CA GLY A 112 -2.58 24.62 -3.58
C GLY A 112 -3.10 23.25 -3.17
N ILE A 113 -3.85 23.21 -2.06
CA ILE A 113 -4.23 21.95 -1.38
C ILE A 113 -5.06 21.02 -2.29
N ARG A 114 -6.02 21.53 -3.06
CA ARG A 114 -6.88 20.69 -3.92
C ARG A 114 -6.07 19.92 -4.96
N TRP A 115 -5.13 20.61 -5.61
CA TRP A 115 -4.24 20.02 -6.61
C TRP A 115 -3.21 19.09 -5.97
N GLY A 116 -2.72 19.42 -4.77
CA GLY A 116 -1.95 18.50 -3.95
C GLY A 116 -2.70 17.20 -3.64
N LEU A 117 -3.99 17.26 -3.26
CA LEU A 117 -4.79 16.06 -3.01
C LEU A 117 -5.04 15.24 -4.26
N LEU A 118 -5.24 15.87 -5.42
CA LEU A 118 -5.34 15.18 -6.70
C LEU A 118 -4.03 14.45 -7.04
N ALA A 119 -2.89 15.12 -6.87
CA ALA A 119 -1.57 14.50 -7.01
C ALA A 119 -1.37 13.32 -6.05
N ALA A 120 -1.75 13.46 -4.78
CA ALA A 120 -1.67 12.38 -3.81
C ALA A 120 -2.56 11.19 -4.17
N ALA A 121 -3.80 11.45 -4.60
CA ALA A 121 -4.71 10.40 -5.06
C ALA A 121 -4.15 9.66 -6.28
N ALA A 122 -3.56 10.41 -7.23
CA ALA A 122 -2.93 9.86 -8.42
C ALA A 122 -1.76 8.94 -8.07
N ILE A 123 -0.82 9.40 -7.23
CA ILE A 123 0.35 8.62 -6.80
C ILE A 123 -0.05 7.40 -5.95
N LEU A 124 -1.04 7.51 -5.05
CA LEU A 124 -1.50 6.36 -4.27
C LEU A 124 -2.16 5.30 -5.15
N THR A 125 -2.95 5.73 -6.13
CA THR A 125 -3.54 4.82 -7.12
C THR A 125 -2.45 4.19 -7.97
N ASP A 126 -1.44 4.98 -8.32
CA ASP A 126 -0.28 4.55 -9.06
C ASP A 126 0.47 3.43 -8.34
N TYR A 127 0.82 3.59 -7.07
CA TYR A 127 1.48 2.53 -6.30
C TYR A 127 0.67 1.23 -6.21
N VAL A 128 -0.66 1.30 -6.10
CA VAL A 128 -1.52 0.10 -6.16
C VAL A 128 -1.38 -0.58 -7.53
N LEU A 129 -1.37 0.20 -8.60
CA LEU A 129 -1.22 -0.30 -9.97
C LEU A 129 0.20 -0.80 -10.26
N THR A 130 1.25 -0.16 -9.75
CA THR A 130 2.64 -0.61 -9.86
C THR A 130 2.79 -2.02 -9.32
N VAL A 131 2.29 -2.29 -8.10
CA VAL A 131 2.36 -3.65 -7.53
C VAL A 131 1.55 -4.63 -8.37
N ALA A 132 0.32 -4.27 -8.75
CA ALA A 132 -0.56 -5.15 -9.52
C ALA A 132 0.05 -5.52 -10.88
N VAL A 133 0.49 -4.53 -11.65
CA VAL A 133 1.11 -4.73 -12.98
C VAL A 133 2.43 -5.48 -12.84
N SER A 134 3.29 -5.07 -11.90
CA SER A 134 4.63 -5.68 -11.77
C SER A 134 4.57 -7.13 -11.33
N ILE A 135 3.78 -7.46 -10.30
CA ILE A 135 3.63 -8.86 -9.87
C ILE A 135 3.01 -9.69 -10.98
N THR A 136 1.96 -9.20 -11.63
CA THR A 136 1.27 -9.93 -12.70
C THR A 136 2.18 -10.16 -13.90
N ALA A 137 2.97 -9.16 -14.30
CA ALA A 137 3.95 -9.27 -15.38
C ALA A 137 5.12 -10.17 -14.99
N GLY A 138 5.54 -10.17 -13.72
CA GLY A 138 6.57 -11.07 -13.20
C GLY A 138 6.12 -12.52 -13.26
N VAL A 139 4.88 -12.80 -12.83
CA VAL A 139 4.26 -14.12 -12.98
C VAL A 139 4.12 -14.50 -14.46
N GLN A 140 3.76 -13.57 -15.34
CA GLN A 140 3.72 -13.83 -16.79
C GLN A 140 5.08 -14.29 -17.34
N GLN A 141 6.21 -13.77 -16.85
CA GLN A 141 7.54 -14.26 -17.27
C GLN A 141 7.76 -15.72 -16.83
N ILE A 142 7.29 -16.08 -15.62
CA ILE A 142 7.40 -17.43 -15.08
C ILE A 142 6.52 -18.39 -15.89
N THR A 143 5.26 -18.03 -16.15
CA THR A 143 4.33 -18.88 -16.93
C THR A 143 4.71 -18.95 -18.40
N SER A 144 5.41 -17.94 -18.94
CA SER A 144 5.99 -17.97 -20.29
C SER A 144 7.10 -19.02 -20.42
N PHE A 145 7.76 -19.40 -19.34
CA PHE A 145 8.76 -20.47 -19.34
C PHE A 145 8.15 -21.82 -18.90
N PHE A 146 7.34 -21.80 -17.83
CA PHE A 146 6.65 -22.95 -17.26
C PHE A 146 5.16 -22.89 -17.60
N THR A 147 4.81 -23.31 -18.82
CA THR A 147 3.43 -23.21 -19.35
C THR A 147 2.40 -24.00 -18.54
N ASN A 148 2.81 -25.05 -17.82
CA ASN A 148 1.97 -25.81 -16.91
C ASN A 148 1.45 -24.99 -15.70
N LEU A 149 2.04 -23.82 -15.43
CA LEU A 149 1.61 -22.90 -14.38
C LEU A 149 0.62 -21.83 -14.88
N ALA A 150 0.40 -21.74 -16.19
CA ALA A 150 -0.49 -20.75 -16.81
C ALA A 150 -1.90 -20.69 -16.19
N PRO A 151 -2.58 -21.83 -15.88
CA PRO A 151 -3.92 -21.78 -15.29
C PRO A 151 -3.97 -21.16 -13.88
N TYR A 152 -2.83 -21.15 -13.18
CA TYR A 152 -2.74 -20.65 -11.80
C TYR A 152 -2.15 -19.23 -11.72
N GLN A 153 -2.14 -18.48 -12.83
CA GLN A 153 -1.50 -17.16 -12.91
C GLN A 153 -2.05 -16.19 -11.84
N THR A 154 -3.36 -16.20 -11.60
CA THR A 154 -4.01 -15.31 -10.62
C THR A 154 -3.61 -15.69 -9.19
N GLU A 155 -3.65 -16.99 -8.87
CA GLU A 155 -3.29 -17.54 -7.56
C GLU A 155 -1.81 -17.30 -7.26
N LEU A 156 -0.94 -17.50 -8.24
CA LEU A 156 0.50 -17.22 -8.12
C LEU A 156 0.76 -15.73 -7.88
N ALA A 157 0.03 -14.84 -8.57
CA ALA A 157 0.15 -13.40 -8.36
C ALA A 157 -0.31 -13.00 -6.95
N VAL A 158 -1.46 -13.50 -6.47
CA VAL A 158 -1.94 -13.25 -5.11
C VAL A 158 -0.98 -13.81 -4.06
N ALA A 159 -0.45 -15.02 -4.28
CA ALA A 159 0.55 -15.61 -3.40
C ALA A 159 1.83 -14.77 -3.34
N ALA A 160 2.31 -14.26 -4.49
CA ALA A 160 3.48 -13.38 -4.56
C ALA A 160 3.24 -12.03 -3.84
N ILE A 161 2.04 -11.44 -3.97
CA ILE A 161 1.63 -10.23 -3.24
C ILE A 161 1.72 -10.45 -1.73
N TRP A 162 1.15 -11.55 -1.22
CA TRP A 162 1.18 -11.85 0.21
C TRP A 162 2.57 -12.24 0.70
N PHE A 163 3.37 -12.93 -0.11
CA PHE A 163 4.78 -13.19 0.18
C PHE A 163 5.56 -11.87 0.35
N LEU A 164 5.40 -10.94 -0.59
CA LEU A 164 6.06 -9.63 -0.52
C LEU A 164 5.55 -8.77 0.64
N THR A 165 4.25 -8.87 0.94
CA THR A 165 3.60 -8.25 2.11
C THR A 165 4.24 -8.74 3.41
N LEU A 166 4.40 -10.06 3.56
CA LEU A 166 5.06 -10.66 4.73
C LEU A 166 6.53 -10.25 4.84
N ALA A 167 7.26 -10.20 3.73
CA ALA A 167 8.65 -9.74 3.71
C ALA A 167 8.79 -8.29 4.20
N ASN A 168 7.92 -7.38 3.71
CA ASN A 168 7.91 -5.98 4.11
C ASN A 168 7.44 -5.77 5.56
N LEU A 169 6.43 -6.52 6.01
CA LEU A 169 5.95 -6.50 7.39
C LEU A 169 7.01 -6.99 8.40
N ARG A 170 7.86 -7.93 7.99
CA ARG A 170 8.97 -8.43 8.81
C ARG A 170 10.12 -7.42 8.96
N GLY A 171 10.09 -6.33 8.20
CA GLY A 171 11.15 -5.34 8.18
C GLY A 171 12.45 -5.95 7.67
N ALA A 172 12.40 -6.61 6.51
CA ALA A 172 13.62 -7.03 5.81
C ALA A 172 14.53 -5.80 5.69
N ARG A 173 15.64 -5.78 6.45
CA ARG A 173 16.60 -4.69 6.41
C ARG A 173 17.00 -4.49 4.95
N GLU A 174 16.78 -3.29 4.44
CA GLU A 174 17.21 -2.85 3.11
C GLU A 174 18.75 -2.75 3.09
N SER A 175 19.44 -3.89 3.12
CA SER A 175 20.85 -3.93 2.77
C SER A 175 20.93 -3.58 1.29
N GLY A 176 21.30 -2.33 0.96
CA GLY A 176 21.29 -1.84 -0.43
C GLY A 176 22.07 -2.72 -1.43
N LEU A 177 23.00 -3.55 -0.95
CA LEU A 177 23.68 -4.59 -1.74
C LEU A 177 22.74 -5.72 -2.21
N LEU A 178 21.80 -6.16 -1.37
CA LEU A 178 20.85 -7.23 -1.68
C LEU A 178 19.83 -6.80 -2.75
N PHE A 179 19.54 -5.50 -2.80
CA PHE A 179 18.67 -4.87 -3.80
C PHE A 179 19.42 -4.46 -5.08
N ALA A 180 20.75 -4.25 -5.00
CA ALA A 180 21.55 -3.82 -6.14
C ALA A 180 21.77 -4.91 -7.21
N PHE A 181 21.99 -6.14 -6.76
CA PHE A 181 22.34 -7.25 -7.66
C PHE A 181 21.25 -7.53 -8.72
N PRO A 182 19.95 -7.67 -8.38
CA PRO A 182 18.93 -7.94 -9.38
C PRO A 182 18.80 -6.90 -10.48
N THR A 183 18.89 -5.61 -10.14
CA THR A 183 18.74 -4.55 -11.13
C THR A 183 19.89 -4.53 -12.12
N TYR A 184 21.14 -4.66 -11.66
CA TYR A 184 22.28 -4.74 -12.56
C TYR A 184 22.27 -6.03 -13.39
N PHE A 185 21.86 -7.15 -12.80
CA PHE A 185 21.69 -8.40 -13.52
C PHE A 185 20.66 -8.27 -14.66
N PHE A 186 19.52 -7.63 -14.40
CA PHE A 186 18.53 -7.31 -15.43
C PHE A 186 19.09 -6.39 -16.51
N VAL A 187 19.71 -5.27 -16.13
CA VAL A 187 20.26 -4.28 -17.08
C VAL A 187 21.29 -4.94 -18.00
N ILE A 188 22.24 -5.69 -17.44
CA ILE A 188 23.26 -6.39 -18.23
C ILE A 188 22.60 -7.40 -19.17
N THR A 189 21.71 -8.25 -18.66
CA THR A 189 21.04 -9.29 -19.45
C THR A 189 20.24 -8.70 -20.61
N MET A 190 19.47 -7.64 -20.35
CA MET A 190 18.66 -6.97 -21.36
C MET A 190 19.51 -6.22 -22.38
N LEU A 191 20.54 -5.50 -21.94
CA LEU A 191 21.46 -4.82 -22.86
C LEU A 191 22.24 -5.83 -23.72
N SER A 192 22.61 -6.99 -23.18
CA SER A 192 23.22 -8.07 -23.96
C SER A 192 22.25 -8.64 -24.99
N MET A 193 20.99 -8.90 -24.63
CA MET A 193 19.97 -9.34 -25.59
C MET A 193 19.75 -8.30 -26.69
N VAL A 194 19.65 -7.02 -26.33
CA VAL A 194 19.51 -5.91 -27.29
C VAL A 194 20.75 -5.82 -28.18
N ALA A 195 21.95 -5.91 -27.63
CA ALA A 195 23.19 -5.85 -28.40
C ALA A 195 23.27 -7.00 -29.42
N VAL A 196 22.95 -8.24 -29.02
CA VAL A 196 22.93 -9.39 -29.94
C VAL A 196 21.84 -9.24 -31.00
N GLY A 197 20.63 -8.81 -30.62
CA GLY A 197 19.51 -8.63 -31.56
C GLY A 197 19.73 -7.51 -32.58
N VAL A 198 20.37 -6.40 -32.18
CA VAL A 198 20.59 -5.22 -33.03
C VAL A 198 21.89 -5.30 -33.82
N LEU A 199 22.99 -5.72 -33.18
CA LEU A 199 24.32 -5.74 -33.82
C LEU A 199 24.66 -7.09 -34.44
N GLY A 200 24.00 -8.19 -34.03
CA GLY A 200 24.21 -9.53 -34.58
C GLY A 200 24.17 -9.59 -36.11
N PRO A 201 23.20 -8.93 -36.79
CA PRO A 201 23.14 -8.91 -38.25
C PRO A 201 24.40 -8.37 -38.93
N LEU A 202 25.13 -7.45 -38.30
CA LEU A 202 26.40 -6.91 -38.80
C LEU A 202 27.53 -7.95 -38.77
N PHE A 203 27.41 -8.97 -37.93
CA PHE A 203 28.38 -10.07 -37.76
C PHE A 203 27.88 -11.38 -38.39
N GLY A 204 26.84 -11.34 -39.23
CA GLY A 204 26.27 -12.53 -39.87
C GLY A 204 25.36 -13.37 -38.98
N TYR A 205 25.05 -12.91 -37.76
CA TYR A 205 24.08 -13.56 -36.87
C TYR A 205 22.68 -12.99 -37.09
N GLN A 206 21.79 -13.76 -37.70
CA GLN A 206 20.42 -13.30 -38.01
C GLN A 206 19.42 -13.84 -36.97
N PRO A 207 18.78 -12.98 -36.16
CA PRO A 207 17.67 -13.36 -35.32
C PRO A 207 16.49 -13.91 -36.15
N ARG A 208 15.74 -14.89 -35.62
CA ARG A 208 14.62 -15.54 -36.35
C ARG A 208 13.34 -14.72 -36.26
N SER A 209 12.48 -14.81 -37.27
CA SER A 209 11.11 -14.27 -37.18
C SER A 209 10.24 -15.10 -36.24
N TYR A 210 9.30 -14.47 -35.54
CA TYR A 210 8.41 -15.16 -34.59
C TYR A 210 6.99 -14.60 -34.60
N PRO A 211 5.93 -15.41 -34.78
CA PRO A 211 5.93 -16.86 -35.01
C PRO A 211 6.46 -17.23 -36.41
N PRO A 212 6.81 -18.51 -36.65
CA PRO A 212 7.25 -18.98 -37.97
C PRO A 212 6.24 -18.60 -39.09
N PRO A 213 6.70 -18.33 -40.33
CA PRO A 213 5.85 -17.83 -41.43
C PRO A 213 4.61 -18.68 -41.73
N GLU A 214 4.66 -19.97 -41.42
CA GLU A 214 3.55 -20.92 -41.65
C GLU A 214 2.35 -20.70 -40.70
N GLN A 215 2.53 -19.98 -39.60
CA GLN A 215 1.49 -19.74 -38.58
C GLN A 215 0.77 -18.38 -38.72
N THR A 216 1.11 -17.57 -39.72
CA THR A 216 0.42 -16.28 -39.97
C THR A 216 -0.87 -16.52 -40.76
N ALA A 217 -1.89 -17.04 -40.08
CA ALA A 217 -3.24 -17.14 -40.66
C ALA A 217 -3.74 -15.74 -41.06
N GLN A 218 -4.39 -15.66 -42.23
CA GLN A 218 -4.96 -14.46 -42.83
C GLN A 218 -5.83 -13.69 -41.82
N THR A 219 -5.26 -12.65 -41.21
CA THR A 219 -5.99 -11.75 -40.32
C THR A 219 -6.63 -10.66 -41.15
N ALA A 220 -7.89 -10.29 -40.82
CA ALA A 220 -8.60 -9.22 -41.50
C ALA A 220 -7.76 -7.93 -41.48
N VAL A 221 -7.44 -7.42 -42.67
CA VAL A 221 -6.73 -6.15 -42.83
C VAL A 221 -7.74 -5.04 -42.59
N HIS A 222 -7.70 -4.44 -41.41
CA HIS A 222 -8.49 -3.25 -41.11
C HIS A 222 -7.72 -1.99 -41.52
N ALA A 223 -8.43 -0.96 -41.96
CA ALA A 223 -7.80 0.30 -42.35
C ALA A 223 -7.08 0.93 -41.14
N LEU A 224 -5.85 1.39 -41.36
CA LEU A 224 -5.08 2.13 -40.36
C LEU A 224 -5.79 3.45 -40.03
N SER A 225 -6.29 3.58 -38.81
CA SER A 225 -6.84 4.83 -38.30
C SER A 225 -5.84 5.53 -37.37
N LEU A 226 -5.92 6.87 -37.32
CA LEU A 226 -5.15 7.66 -36.35
C LEU A 226 -5.44 7.21 -34.90
N THR A 227 -6.66 6.75 -34.62
CA THR A 227 -7.05 6.24 -33.30
C THR A 227 -6.25 5.00 -32.88
N VAL A 228 -5.91 4.10 -33.81
CA VAL A 228 -5.06 2.93 -33.51
C VAL A 228 -3.65 3.36 -33.14
N ILE A 229 -3.08 4.32 -33.88
CA ILE A 229 -1.74 4.87 -33.58
C ILE A 229 -1.74 5.55 -32.21
N LEU A 230 -2.74 6.39 -31.93
CA LEU A 230 -2.87 7.08 -30.64
C LEU A 230 -3.09 6.11 -29.48
N ARG A 231 -3.86 5.02 -29.68
CA ARG A 231 -4.02 3.94 -28.69
C ARG A 231 -2.73 3.21 -28.40
N ALA A 232 -1.96 2.86 -29.44
CA ALA A 232 -0.68 2.20 -29.29
C ALA A 232 0.32 3.11 -28.57
N PHE A 233 0.40 4.39 -28.96
CA PHE A 233 1.20 5.41 -28.27
C PHE A 233 0.81 5.54 -26.80
N ALA A 234 -0.48 5.74 -26.49
CA ALA A 234 -0.98 5.87 -25.12
C ALA A 234 -0.67 4.65 -24.24
N SER A 235 -0.65 3.45 -24.82
CA SER A 235 -0.29 2.22 -24.08
C SER A 235 1.21 2.12 -23.85
N GLY A 236 2.01 2.43 -24.88
CA GLY A 236 3.45 2.40 -24.81
C GLY A 236 4.03 3.43 -23.85
N CYS A 237 3.29 4.52 -23.57
CA CYS A 237 3.62 5.48 -22.53
C CYS A 237 3.77 4.86 -21.13
N ALA A 238 3.31 3.63 -20.91
CA ALA A 238 3.60 2.86 -19.71
C ALA A 238 5.12 2.61 -19.50
N ALA A 239 5.97 2.80 -20.52
CA ALA A 239 7.43 2.77 -20.40
C ALA A 239 8.01 3.90 -19.53
N MET A 240 7.23 4.94 -19.22
CA MET A 240 7.71 6.12 -18.51
C MET A 240 7.30 6.15 -17.04
N THR A 241 6.63 5.11 -16.56
CA THR A 241 6.21 5.01 -15.16
C THR A 241 7.42 4.72 -14.27
N GLY A 242 7.36 5.12 -12.99
CA GLY A 242 8.43 4.85 -12.03
C GLY A 242 9.64 5.81 -12.11
N ILE A 243 9.64 6.79 -13.01
CA ILE A 243 10.71 7.81 -13.08
C ILE A 243 10.68 8.72 -11.84
N GLU A 244 9.47 8.98 -11.36
CA GLU A 244 9.15 9.74 -10.17
C GLU A 244 9.76 9.14 -8.90
N ALA A 245 10.00 7.83 -8.83
CA ALA A 245 10.56 7.18 -7.65
C ALA A 245 11.94 7.75 -7.26
N VAL A 246 12.78 8.09 -8.25
CA VAL A 246 14.08 8.74 -8.00
C VAL A 246 13.89 10.17 -7.46
N ALA A 247 12.87 10.88 -7.92
CA ALA A 247 12.58 12.24 -7.49
C ALA A 247 11.90 12.31 -6.11
N ASP A 248 11.20 11.25 -5.72
CA ASP A 248 10.62 11.09 -4.39
C ASP A 248 11.69 10.68 -3.37
N GLY A 249 12.70 9.91 -3.80
CA GLY A 249 13.78 9.35 -2.99
C GLY A 249 15.01 10.23 -2.76
N VAL A 250 14.99 11.54 -3.07
CA VAL A 250 16.20 12.40 -3.06
C VAL A 250 16.96 12.36 -1.73
N ILE A 251 16.26 12.32 -0.60
CA ILE A 251 16.85 12.31 0.75
C ILE A 251 17.67 11.05 1.06
N ALA A 252 17.50 9.98 0.30
CA ALA A 252 18.23 8.73 0.49
C ALA A 252 19.64 8.76 -0.11
N PHE A 253 19.93 9.73 -0.99
CA PHE A 253 21.23 9.87 -1.63
C PHE A 253 22.27 10.44 -0.66
N ARG A 254 23.55 10.11 -0.87
CA ARG A 254 24.67 10.82 -0.21
C ARG A 254 24.77 12.26 -0.71
N ALA A 255 25.21 13.16 0.17
CA ALA A 255 25.49 14.54 -0.19
C ALA A 255 26.57 14.62 -1.29
N PRO A 256 26.43 15.51 -2.29
CA PRO A 256 25.29 16.39 -2.56
C PRO A 256 24.07 15.62 -3.15
N GLU A 257 22.96 15.60 -2.42
CA GLU A 257 21.80 14.73 -2.66
C GLU A 257 21.15 14.99 -4.03
N SER A 258 20.80 16.25 -4.31
CA SER A 258 20.12 16.66 -5.53
C SER A 258 20.95 16.41 -6.79
N LYS A 259 22.27 16.64 -6.73
CA LYS A 259 23.19 16.36 -7.85
C LYS A 259 23.24 14.86 -8.16
N ASN A 260 23.36 14.03 -7.12
CA ASN A 260 23.43 12.58 -7.28
C ASN A 260 22.11 11.99 -7.79
N ALA A 261 20.97 12.48 -7.29
CA ALA A 261 19.65 12.08 -7.76
C ALA A 261 19.41 12.50 -9.23
N ALA A 262 19.79 13.73 -9.61
CA ALA A 262 19.68 14.20 -10.99
C ALA A 262 20.55 13.40 -11.98
N GLN A 263 21.80 13.07 -11.60
CA GLN A 263 22.66 12.20 -12.42
C GLN A 263 22.06 10.79 -12.57
N THR A 264 21.43 10.28 -11.51
CA THR A 264 20.77 8.97 -11.51
C THR A 264 19.56 8.96 -12.44
N LEU A 265 18.73 10.01 -12.43
CA LEU A 265 17.62 10.20 -13.36
C LEU A 265 18.08 10.17 -14.83
N ILE A 266 19.18 10.88 -15.15
CA ILE A 266 19.73 10.91 -16.52
C ILE A 266 20.24 9.53 -16.92
N ALA A 267 21.03 8.86 -16.06
CA ALA A 267 21.55 7.52 -16.33
C ALA A 267 20.42 6.51 -16.55
N MET A 268 19.40 6.54 -15.71
CA MET A 268 18.18 5.74 -15.86
C MET A 268 17.48 6.03 -17.18
N GLY A 269 17.29 7.30 -17.55
CA GLY A 269 16.68 7.70 -18.82
C GLY A 269 17.43 7.15 -20.05
N VAL A 270 18.78 7.15 -20.03
CA VAL A 270 19.61 6.55 -21.08
C VAL A 270 19.42 5.04 -21.16
N ILE A 271 19.51 4.34 -20.02
CA ILE A 271 19.37 2.87 -19.97
C ILE A 271 17.97 2.46 -20.45
N LEU A 272 16.93 3.11 -19.94
CA LEU A 272 15.54 2.85 -20.29
C LEU A 272 15.29 3.10 -21.78
N SER A 273 15.76 4.24 -22.32
CA SER A 273 15.65 4.54 -23.75
C SER A 273 16.30 3.45 -24.61
N THR A 274 17.49 3.00 -24.22
CA THR A 274 18.27 1.99 -24.97
C THR A 274 17.57 0.63 -24.96
N ILE A 275 17.15 0.17 -23.78
CA ILE A 275 16.46 -1.13 -23.64
C ILE A 275 15.12 -1.09 -24.37
N PHE A 276 14.31 -0.05 -24.16
CA PHE A 276 12.97 0.06 -24.74
C PHE A 276 13.00 0.17 -26.27
N LEU A 277 13.87 1.02 -26.84
CA LEU A 277 14.04 1.10 -28.30
C LEU A 277 14.63 -0.20 -28.86
N GLY A 278 15.57 -0.82 -28.16
CA GLY A 278 16.18 -2.08 -28.57
C GLY A 278 15.17 -3.22 -28.68
N ILE A 279 14.33 -3.41 -27.66
CA ILE A 279 13.26 -4.43 -27.68
C ILE A 279 12.24 -4.11 -28.79
N SER A 280 11.86 -2.85 -28.93
CA SER A 280 10.90 -2.40 -29.95
C SER A 280 11.43 -2.59 -31.37
N TYR A 281 12.73 -2.38 -31.58
CA TYR A 281 13.42 -2.67 -32.82
C TYR A 281 13.42 -4.18 -33.11
N ILE A 282 13.86 -5.00 -32.16
CA ILE A 282 13.87 -6.47 -32.29
C ILE A 282 12.46 -6.97 -32.62
N ALA A 283 11.44 -6.50 -31.90
CA ALA A 283 10.06 -6.89 -32.14
C ALA A 283 9.60 -6.56 -33.56
N GLN A 284 9.96 -5.38 -34.07
CA GLN A 284 9.59 -4.97 -35.43
C GLN A 284 10.35 -5.75 -36.51
N THR A 285 11.67 -5.89 -36.40
CA THR A 285 12.50 -6.57 -37.41
C THR A 285 12.26 -8.08 -37.46
N ASN A 286 11.90 -8.67 -36.32
CA ASN A 286 11.62 -10.10 -36.20
C ASN A 286 10.13 -10.42 -36.34
N HIS A 287 9.32 -9.44 -36.74
CA HIS A 287 7.88 -9.59 -37.00
C HIS A 287 7.12 -10.22 -35.82
N ILE A 288 7.48 -9.83 -34.59
CA ILE A 288 6.84 -10.35 -33.37
C ILE A 288 5.36 -9.96 -33.34
N VAL A 289 4.49 -10.97 -33.37
CA VAL A 289 3.04 -10.80 -33.23
C VAL A 289 2.59 -11.24 -31.84
N TYR A 290 1.98 -10.32 -31.08
CA TYR A 290 1.48 -10.57 -29.73
C TYR A 290 -0.05 -10.51 -29.68
N TYR A 291 -0.69 -11.66 -29.45
CA TYR A 291 -2.16 -11.79 -29.48
C TYR A 291 -2.86 -11.48 -28.15
N GLY A 292 -2.12 -11.31 -27.05
CA GLY A 292 -2.69 -11.03 -25.74
C GLY A 292 -3.32 -12.25 -25.04
N HIS A 293 -3.71 -12.05 -23.78
CA HIS A 293 -4.31 -13.08 -22.93
C HIS A 293 -5.67 -13.56 -23.47
N GLY A 294 -5.91 -14.88 -23.51
CA GLY A 294 -7.16 -15.49 -23.97
C GLY A 294 -7.27 -15.79 -25.47
N ALA A 295 -6.28 -15.38 -26.28
CA ALA A 295 -6.31 -15.58 -27.73
C ALA A 295 -6.23 -17.06 -28.18
N HIS A 296 -5.76 -17.95 -27.31
CA HIS A 296 -5.64 -19.39 -27.57
C HIS A 296 -6.49 -20.25 -26.61
N GLY A 297 -7.55 -19.66 -26.04
CA GLY A 297 -8.42 -20.29 -25.04
C GLY A 297 -8.38 -19.54 -23.70
N GLU A 298 -9.47 -19.60 -22.92
CA GLU A 298 -9.60 -18.90 -21.64
C GLU A 298 -8.55 -19.32 -20.59
N ASP A 299 -8.03 -20.54 -20.69
CA ASP A 299 -7.03 -21.10 -19.77
C ASP A 299 -5.56 -20.84 -20.19
N ALA A 300 -5.31 -20.25 -21.37
CA ALA A 300 -3.97 -20.06 -21.91
C ALA A 300 -3.39 -18.68 -21.56
N SER A 301 -2.35 -18.66 -20.71
CA SER A 301 -1.58 -17.42 -20.47
C SER A 301 -0.79 -17.02 -21.70
N ALA A 302 -0.85 -15.75 -22.10
CA ALA A 302 -0.06 -15.24 -23.22
C ALA A 302 1.44 -15.24 -22.91
N GLU A 303 2.24 -15.78 -23.82
CA GLU A 303 3.70 -15.67 -23.78
C GLU A 303 4.13 -14.20 -23.84
N SER A 304 5.01 -13.77 -22.95
CA SER A 304 5.47 -12.37 -22.91
C SER A 304 6.29 -12.00 -24.14
N VAL A 305 6.22 -10.72 -24.55
CA VAL A 305 7.04 -10.23 -25.69
C VAL A 305 8.53 -10.32 -25.41
N ILE A 306 8.95 -10.23 -24.15
CA ILE A 306 10.34 -10.48 -23.74
C ILE A 306 10.74 -11.93 -24.01
N SER A 307 9.87 -12.90 -23.71
CA SER A 307 10.09 -14.30 -24.06
C SER A 307 10.20 -14.48 -25.57
N MET A 308 9.27 -13.91 -26.34
CA MET A 308 9.29 -13.97 -27.81
C MET A 308 10.56 -13.36 -28.40
N ALA A 309 10.99 -12.21 -27.89
CA ALA A 309 12.23 -11.55 -28.30
C ALA A 309 13.45 -12.39 -27.95
N ALA A 310 13.51 -12.99 -26.75
CA ALA A 310 14.59 -13.90 -26.37
C ALA A 310 14.66 -15.14 -27.28
N ARG A 311 13.51 -15.69 -27.70
CA ARG A 311 13.46 -16.81 -28.65
C ARG A 311 13.96 -16.41 -30.04
N ALA A 312 13.53 -15.24 -30.52
CA ALA A 312 13.97 -14.69 -31.80
C ALA A 312 15.49 -14.44 -31.82
N VAL A 313 16.01 -13.81 -30.77
CA VAL A 313 17.42 -13.41 -30.64
C VAL A 313 18.33 -14.59 -30.32
N PHE A 314 17.92 -15.55 -29.50
CA PHE A 314 18.79 -16.66 -29.07
C PHE A 314 18.42 -18.01 -29.70
N HIS A 315 17.63 -18.02 -30.78
CA HIS A 315 17.22 -19.21 -31.54
C HIS A 315 16.63 -20.32 -30.65
N ASP A 316 15.65 -19.96 -29.82
CA ASP A 316 14.97 -20.89 -28.90
C ASP A 316 15.85 -21.53 -27.81
N ASN A 317 17.08 -21.02 -27.56
CA ASN A 317 17.95 -21.56 -26.52
C ASN A 317 17.30 -21.42 -25.12
N PRO A 318 17.00 -22.55 -24.41
CA PRO A 318 16.24 -22.51 -23.17
C PRO A 318 17.02 -21.89 -22.01
N LEU A 319 18.35 -22.01 -21.99
CA LEU A 319 19.19 -21.43 -20.93
C LEU A 319 19.22 -19.91 -21.02
N LEU A 320 19.52 -19.38 -22.21
CA LEU A 320 19.58 -17.92 -22.41
C LEU A 320 18.20 -17.27 -22.25
N ARG A 321 17.15 -17.91 -22.77
CA ARG A 321 15.76 -17.49 -22.53
C ARG A 321 15.43 -17.49 -21.03
N GLY A 322 15.78 -18.57 -20.32
CA GLY A 322 15.54 -18.68 -18.88
C GLY A 322 16.22 -17.58 -18.08
N VAL A 323 17.46 -17.23 -18.44
CA VAL A 323 18.22 -16.12 -17.82
C VAL A 323 17.51 -14.78 -18.02
N VAL A 324 17.05 -14.46 -19.24
CA VAL A 324 16.30 -13.23 -19.53
C VAL A 324 15.00 -13.15 -18.73
N LEU A 325 14.21 -14.23 -18.74
CA LEU A 325 12.92 -14.27 -18.05
C LEU A 325 13.08 -14.20 -16.54
N PHE A 326 14.07 -14.90 -15.97
CA PHE A 326 14.39 -14.83 -14.55
C PHE A 326 14.84 -13.42 -14.14
N ALA A 327 15.72 -12.80 -14.92
CA ALA A 327 16.16 -11.42 -14.67
C ALA A 327 14.98 -10.44 -14.70
N THR A 328 14.07 -10.62 -15.65
CA THR A 328 12.87 -9.80 -15.83
C THR A 328 11.86 -10.02 -14.70
N ALA A 329 11.64 -11.26 -14.27
CA ALA A 329 10.75 -11.57 -13.15
C ALA A 329 11.24 -10.95 -11.84
N ILE A 330 12.55 -11.01 -11.55
CA ILE A 330 13.07 -10.45 -10.29
C ILE A 330 13.01 -8.92 -10.31
N ILE A 331 13.33 -8.24 -11.42
CA ILE A 331 13.25 -6.77 -11.44
C ILE A 331 11.80 -6.29 -11.27
N LEU A 332 10.81 -7.03 -11.78
CA LEU A 332 9.39 -6.74 -11.57
C LEU A 332 8.98 -6.97 -10.11
N LEU A 333 9.48 -8.01 -9.44
CA LEU A 333 9.27 -8.18 -8.01
C LEU A 333 9.90 -7.02 -7.20
N LEU A 334 11.04 -6.51 -7.65
CA LEU A 334 11.72 -5.37 -7.05
C LEU A 334 10.95 -4.06 -7.25
N ALA A 335 10.37 -3.84 -8.43
CA ALA A 335 9.50 -2.71 -8.73
C ALA A 335 8.26 -2.69 -7.82
N ALA A 336 7.62 -3.85 -7.64
CA ALA A 336 6.54 -4.00 -6.67
C ALA A 336 7.00 -3.64 -5.25
N ASN A 337 8.22 -4.03 -4.86
CA ASN A 337 8.76 -3.68 -3.54
C ASN A 337 8.93 -2.18 -3.33
N THR A 338 9.28 -1.42 -4.37
CA THR A 338 9.37 0.05 -4.32
C THR A 338 8.03 0.66 -3.90
N ALA A 339 6.92 0.23 -4.50
CA ALA A 339 5.58 0.68 -4.12
C ALA A 339 5.19 0.26 -2.69
N TYR A 340 5.63 -0.92 -2.22
CA TYR A 340 5.47 -1.34 -0.82
C TYR A 340 6.22 -0.45 0.18
N ALA A 341 7.32 0.18 -0.24
CA ALA A 341 8.05 1.15 0.58
C ALA A 341 7.40 2.54 0.57
N ASP A 342 6.93 3.00 -0.60
CA ASP A 342 6.50 4.39 -0.80
C ASP A 342 5.01 4.64 -0.50
N PHE A 343 4.11 3.70 -0.81
CA PHE A 343 2.68 3.85 -0.51
C PHE A 343 2.40 4.08 0.99
N PRO A 344 2.97 3.30 1.93
CA PRO A 344 2.74 3.53 3.35
C PRO A 344 3.35 4.84 3.83
N ARG A 345 4.48 5.25 3.25
CA ARG A 345 5.13 6.53 3.55
C ARG A 345 4.25 7.71 3.14
N LEU A 346 3.74 7.73 1.90
CA LEU A 346 2.82 8.79 1.44
C LEU A 346 1.51 8.80 2.25
N SER A 347 0.95 7.62 2.52
CA SER A 347 -0.24 7.48 3.36
C SER A 347 -0.03 8.05 4.77
N SER A 348 1.15 7.84 5.35
CA SER A 348 1.52 8.40 6.66
C SER A 348 1.63 9.93 6.63
N ILE A 349 2.17 10.51 5.54
CA ILE A 349 2.27 11.96 5.34
C ILE A 349 0.87 12.57 5.27
N LEU A 350 -0.03 11.97 4.50
CA LEU A 350 -1.43 12.43 4.40
C LEU A 350 -2.18 12.28 5.73
N ALA A 351 -1.95 11.19 6.46
CA ALA A 351 -2.56 10.95 7.77
C ALA A 351 -2.10 11.99 8.81
N ARG A 352 -0.81 12.37 8.81
CA ARG A 352 -0.26 13.46 9.65
C ARG A 352 -0.87 14.82 9.29
N HIS A 353 -1.11 15.07 8.00
CA HIS A 353 -1.85 16.26 7.54
C HIS A 353 -3.36 16.19 7.79
N GLY A 354 -3.88 15.10 8.34
CA GLY A 354 -5.29 14.91 8.65
C GLY A 354 -6.18 14.64 7.44
N PHE A 355 -5.62 14.15 6.32
CA PHE A 355 -6.37 13.74 5.13
C PHE A 355 -6.62 12.23 5.05
N MET A 356 -6.01 11.45 5.94
CA MET A 356 -6.21 10.00 6.05
C MET A 356 -6.37 9.59 7.53
N PRO A 357 -6.91 8.38 7.83
CA PRO A 357 -7.03 7.88 9.18
C PRO A 357 -5.71 7.93 9.95
N ARG A 358 -5.72 8.47 11.18
CA ARG A 358 -4.52 8.63 12.01
C ARG A 358 -3.76 7.32 12.24
N GLN A 359 -4.42 6.17 12.17
CA GLN A 359 -3.78 4.85 12.31
C GLN A 359 -2.71 4.58 11.23
N LEU A 360 -2.78 5.23 10.06
CA LEU A 360 -1.79 5.10 8.99
C LEU A 360 -0.50 5.90 9.27
N ALA A 361 -0.53 6.84 10.23
CA ALA A 361 0.65 7.59 10.65
C ALA A 361 1.51 6.84 11.69
N ASN A 362 0.96 5.77 12.28
CA ASN A 362 1.61 5.02 13.35
C ASN A 362 2.63 4.03 12.77
N LEU A 363 3.83 4.02 13.35
CA LEU A 363 4.85 3.00 13.08
C LEU A 363 4.54 1.75 13.92
N GLY A 364 4.61 0.57 13.31
CA GLY A 364 4.49 -0.71 14.01
C GLY A 364 5.79 -1.09 14.74
N ASP A 365 5.76 -2.25 15.41
CA ASP A 365 6.87 -2.76 16.24
C ASP A 365 8.21 -2.94 15.47
N ARG A 366 8.15 -3.08 14.15
CA ARG A 366 9.30 -3.17 13.23
C ARG A 366 9.73 -1.82 12.64
N LEU A 367 9.17 -0.70 13.10
CA LEU A 367 9.37 0.64 12.55
C LEU A 367 8.91 0.77 11.09
N VAL A 368 7.87 0.01 10.73
CA VAL A 368 7.25 0.03 9.41
C VAL A 368 5.78 0.44 9.55
N PHE A 369 5.23 1.13 8.55
CA PHE A 369 3.82 1.52 8.50
C PHE A 369 2.92 0.33 8.12
N SER A 370 2.77 -0.63 9.05
CA SER A 370 2.09 -1.93 8.81
C SER A 370 0.67 -1.78 8.25
N ASN A 371 -0.10 -0.81 8.75
CA ASN A 371 -1.47 -0.58 8.26
C ASN A 371 -1.48 -0.16 6.79
N GLY A 372 -0.51 0.64 6.34
CA GLY A 372 -0.39 1.03 4.94
C GLY A 372 -0.01 -0.15 4.04
N ILE A 373 0.91 -1.01 4.49
CA ILE A 373 1.30 -2.23 3.76
C ILE A 373 0.13 -3.19 3.57
N ILE A 374 -0.63 -3.44 4.65
CA ILE A 374 -1.79 -4.34 4.59
C ILE A 374 -2.87 -3.75 3.69
N LEU A 375 -3.13 -2.44 3.79
CA LEU A 375 -4.10 -1.76 2.93
C LEU A 375 -3.74 -1.89 1.46
N LEU A 376 -2.46 -1.67 1.10
CA LEU A 376 -1.95 -1.87 -0.25
C LEU A 376 -2.17 -3.32 -0.71
N ALA A 377 -1.74 -4.31 0.08
CA ALA A 377 -1.87 -5.72 -0.27
C ALA A 377 -3.32 -6.13 -0.55
N VAL A 378 -4.26 -5.63 0.25
CA VAL A 378 -5.71 -5.89 0.06
C VAL A 378 -6.21 -5.30 -1.26
N PHE A 379 -5.94 -4.02 -1.53
CA PHE A 379 -6.40 -3.37 -2.77
C PHE A 379 -5.77 -4.00 -4.02
N VAL A 380 -4.47 -4.30 -3.97
CA VAL A 380 -3.75 -4.97 -5.07
C VAL A 380 -4.34 -6.36 -5.31
N SER A 381 -4.57 -7.15 -4.25
CA SER A 381 -5.16 -8.50 -4.38
C SER A 381 -6.55 -8.45 -5.02
N ILE A 382 -7.41 -7.51 -4.58
CA ILE A 382 -8.73 -7.31 -5.19
C ILE A 382 -8.59 -6.97 -6.66
N LEU A 383 -7.69 -6.05 -7.01
CA LEU A 383 -7.50 -5.63 -8.40
C LEU A 383 -7.01 -6.80 -9.28
N VAL A 384 -6.00 -7.55 -8.83
CA VAL A 384 -5.47 -8.70 -9.57
C VAL A 384 -6.53 -9.78 -9.79
N VAL A 385 -7.35 -10.07 -8.78
CA VAL A 385 -8.46 -11.05 -8.89
C VAL A 385 -9.53 -10.56 -9.86
N VAL A 386 -9.96 -9.29 -9.77
CA VAL A 386 -10.99 -8.71 -10.65
C VAL A 386 -10.54 -8.72 -12.12
N PHE A 387 -9.26 -8.47 -12.39
CA PHE A 387 -8.70 -8.46 -13.74
C PHE A 387 -8.15 -9.82 -14.19
N GLY A 388 -8.31 -10.87 -13.38
CA GLY A 388 -7.91 -12.25 -13.71
C GLY A 388 -6.42 -12.43 -13.96
N GLY A 389 -5.57 -11.67 -13.25
CA GLY A 389 -4.12 -11.74 -13.46
C GLY A 389 -3.68 -11.36 -14.87
N SER A 390 -4.44 -10.53 -15.59
CA SER A 390 -4.08 -10.10 -16.95
C SER A 390 -3.32 -8.78 -16.93
N VAL A 391 -2.04 -8.82 -17.32
CA VAL A 391 -1.20 -7.63 -17.51
C VAL A 391 -1.84 -6.65 -18.51
N ASP A 392 -2.34 -7.18 -19.62
CA ASP A 392 -2.89 -6.41 -20.74
C ASP A 392 -4.09 -5.55 -20.31
N ARG A 393 -4.90 -6.04 -19.35
CA ARG A 393 -6.05 -5.30 -18.81
C ARG A 393 -5.65 -4.32 -17.71
N LEU A 394 -4.54 -4.54 -17.01
CA LEU A 394 -4.05 -3.69 -15.92
C LEU A 394 -3.29 -2.44 -16.43
N ILE A 395 -2.49 -2.58 -17.49
CA ILE A 395 -1.66 -1.48 -18.03
C ILE A 395 -2.46 -0.20 -18.36
N PRO A 396 -3.65 -0.26 -19.01
CA PRO A 396 -4.40 0.95 -19.35
C PRO A 396 -4.82 1.81 -18.14
N LEU A 397 -5.02 1.18 -16.98
CA LEU A 397 -5.37 1.90 -15.75
C LEU A 397 -4.18 2.71 -15.23
N TYR A 398 -2.98 2.15 -15.36
CA TYR A 398 -1.74 2.67 -14.78
C TYR A 398 -1.34 4.05 -15.34
N ALA A 399 -1.48 4.23 -16.65
CA ALA A 399 -1.03 5.45 -17.33
C ALA A 399 -1.80 6.72 -16.88
N VAL A 400 -3.06 6.62 -16.44
CA VAL A 400 -3.85 7.80 -16.04
C VAL A 400 -3.29 8.45 -14.77
N GLY A 401 -2.89 7.65 -13.78
CA GLY A 401 -2.35 8.12 -12.51
C GLY A 401 -1.03 8.85 -12.69
N VAL A 402 -0.04 8.19 -13.30
CA VAL A 402 1.29 8.74 -13.59
C VAL A 402 1.20 10.05 -14.36
N PHE A 403 0.41 10.11 -15.44
CA PHE A 403 0.36 11.32 -16.26
C PHE A 403 -0.37 12.47 -15.57
N THR A 404 -1.37 12.18 -14.74
CA THR A 404 -1.97 13.21 -13.87
C THR A 404 -0.92 13.77 -12.91
N ALA A 405 -0.11 12.91 -12.31
CA ALA A 405 0.98 13.31 -11.43
C ALA A 405 2.02 14.15 -12.19
N PHE A 406 2.46 13.70 -13.37
CA PHE A 406 3.41 14.43 -14.21
C PHE A 406 2.87 15.81 -14.57
N THR A 407 1.67 15.92 -15.13
CA THR A 407 1.09 17.20 -15.52
C THR A 407 1.00 18.17 -14.35
N LEU A 408 0.59 17.72 -13.16
CA LEU A 408 0.53 18.56 -11.96
C LEU A 408 1.91 18.99 -11.44
N SER A 409 2.87 18.07 -11.43
CA SER A 409 4.26 18.38 -11.04
C SER A 409 4.86 19.45 -11.98
N GLN A 410 4.71 19.24 -13.29
CA GLN A 410 5.19 20.16 -14.33
C GLN A 410 4.54 21.54 -14.20
N ALA A 411 3.21 21.59 -14.09
CA ALA A 411 2.46 22.84 -13.91
C ALA A 411 2.83 23.55 -12.61
N GLY A 412 3.07 22.80 -11.53
CA GLY A 412 3.58 23.32 -10.25
C GLY A 412 4.93 23.98 -10.42
N MET A 413 5.85 23.33 -11.13
CA MET A 413 7.19 23.87 -11.41
C MET A 413 7.16 25.11 -12.33
N VAL A 414 6.23 25.20 -13.28
CA VAL A 414 6.02 26.43 -14.06
C VAL A 414 5.69 27.61 -13.12
N ARG A 415 4.75 27.40 -12.19
CA ARG A 415 4.38 28.44 -11.20
C ARG A 415 5.52 28.74 -10.23
N HIS A 416 6.27 27.74 -9.82
CA HIS A 416 7.47 27.90 -8.98
C HIS A 416 8.49 28.86 -9.63
N TRP A 417 8.82 28.65 -10.91
CA TRP A 417 9.79 29.50 -11.62
C TRP A 417 9.28 30.91 -11.89
N LEU A 418 7.97 31.06 -12.11
CA LEU A 418 7.33 32.38 -12.24
C LEU A 418 7.41 33.20 -10.93
N GLN A 419 7.43 32.54 -9.78
CA GLN A 419 7.52 33.19 -8.47
C GLN A 419 8.97 33.49 -8.06
N GLN A 420 9.88 32.52 -8.16
CA GLN A 420 11.26 32.71 -7.67
C GLN A 420 12.16 33.54 -8.62
N LYS A 421 11.92 33.50 -9.94
CA LYS A 421 12.65 34.28 -10.96
C LYS A 421 14.19 34.22 -10.90
N GLY A 422 14.76 33.08 -10.49
CA GLY A 422 16.21 32.87 -10.41
C GLY A 422 16.94 32.77 -11.78
N PRO A 423 18.24 32.46 -11.81
CA PRO A 423 19.00 32.38 -13.05
C PRO A 423 18.43 31.31 -14.01
N GLY A 424 18.24 31.70 -15.27
CA GLY A 424 17.67 30.84 -16.31
C GLY A 424 16.19 30.50 -16.12
N TRP A 425 15.44 31.22 -15.26
CA TRP A 425 14.06 30.89 -14.94
C TRP A 425 13.15 30.79 -16.17
N ARG A 426 13.36 31.63 -17.20
CA ARG A 426 12.57 31.61 -18.45
C ARG A 426 12.72 30.29 -19.19
N TRP A 427 13.96 29.79 -19.30
CA TRP A 427 14.24 28.53 -19.95
C TRP A 427 13.68 27.35 -19.16
N LYS A 428 13.92 27.33 -17.84
CA LYS A 428 13.38 26.30 -16.94
C LYS A 428 11.85 26.25 -16.96
N MET A 429 11.21 27.41 -16.93
CA MET A 429 9.76 27.57 -17.08
C MET A 429 9.28 27.05 -18.43
N LEU A 430 9.96 27.38 -19.53
CA LEU A 430 9.59 26.93 -20.88
C LEU A 430 9.66 25.40 -20.99
N VAL A 431 10.73 24.78 -20.49
CA VAL A 431 10.89 23.31 -20.47
C VAL A 431 9.77 22.65 -19.68
N ASN A 432 9.45 23.14 -18.49
CA ASN A 432 8.36 22.59 -17.67
C ASN A 432 6.99 22.89 -18.27
N GLY A 433 6.84 24.01 -18.98
CA GLY A 433 5.63 24.34 -19.72
C GLY A 433 5.37 23.37 -20.87
N ILE A 434 6.41 23.07 -21.67
CA ILE A 434 6.34 22.04 -22.72
C ILE A 434 6.02 20.69 -22.10
N GLY A 435 6.65 20.34 -20.97
CA GLY A 435 6.36 19.12 -20.23
C GLY A 435 4.91 19.05 -19.75
N ALA A 436 4.38 20.12 -19.15
CA ALA A 436 3.00 20.20 -18.68
C ALA A 436 1.99 20.03 -19.83
N VAL A 437 2.21 20.71 -20.95
CA VAL A 437 1.35 20.62 -22.13
C VAL A 437 1.43 19.24 -22.76
N SER A 438 2.64 18.71 -22.96
CA SER A 438 2.85 17.40 -23.59
C SER A 438 2.21 16.28 -22.76
N THR A 439 2.51 16.23 -21.46
CA THR A 439 1.91 15.23 -20.56
C THR A 439 0.40 15.41 -20.41
N GLY A 440 -0.10 16.65 -20.42
CA GLY A 440 -1.54 16.93 -20.39
C GLY A 440 -2.26 16.46 -21.66
N ILE A 441 -1.66 16.65 -22.84
CA ILE A 441 -2.19 16.12 -24.11
C ILE A 441 -2.22 14.59 -24.05
N VAL A 442 -1.14 13.94 -23.60
CA VAL A 442 -1.10 12.47 -23.48
C VAL A 442 -2.14 11.98 -22.49
N LEU A 443 -2.33 12.64 -21.34
CA LEU A 443 -3.39 12.32 -20.39
C LEU A 443 -4.78 12.35 -21.04
N LEU A 444 -5.06 13.38 -21.86
CA LEU A 444 -6.32 13.48 -22.59
C LEU A 444 -6.47 12.35 -23.61
N VAL A 445 -5.41 12.03 -24.36
CA VAL A 445 -5.41 10.90 -25.31
C VAL A 445 -5.68 9.58 -24.58
N ILE A 446 -5.04 9.34 -23.43
CA ILE A 446 -5.29 8.15 -22.61
C ILE A 446 -6.76 8.10 -22.19
N ILE A 447 -7.31 9.19 -21.64
CA ILE A 447 -8.70 9.19 -21.15
C ILE A 447 -9.68 8.89 -22.29
N VAL A 448 -9.50 9.51 -23.47
CA VAL A 448 -10.40 9.34 -24.62
C VAL A 448 -10.26 7.95 -25.24
N GLU A 449 -9.04 7.51 -25.52
CA GLU A 449 -8.80 6.29 -26.28
C GLU A 449 -8.81 5.02 -25.43
N LYS A 450 -8.43 5.12 -24.15
CA LYS A 450 -8.39 4.00 -23.20
C LYS A 450 -9.58 3.97 -22.24
N GLY A 451 -10.44 4.99 -22.26
CA GLY A 451 -11.70 5.00 -21.52
C GLY A 451 -12.45 3.67 -21.62
N PRO A 452 -12.74 3.15 -22.83
CA PRO A 452 -13.44 1.86 -23.00
C PRO A 452 -12.67 0.64 -22.49
N GLN A 453 -11.34 0.71 -22.37
CA GLN A 453 -10.47 -0.39 -21.96
C GLN A 453 -10.23 -0.43 -20.43
N GLY A 454 -10.91 0.42 -19.67
CA GLY A 454 -10.86 0.43 -18.19
C GLY A 454 -10.22 1.67 -17.57
N ALA A 455 -9.65 2.58 -18.36
CA ALA A 455 -9.06 3.83 -17.83
C ALA A 455 -10.09 4.71 -17.11
N TRP A 456 -11.38 4.56 -17.42
CA TRP A 456 -12.49 5.23 -16.74
C TRP A 456 -12.50 4.96 -15.22
N LEU A 457 -12.02 3.80 -14.77
CA LEU A 457 -11.99 3.45 -13.36
C LEU A 457 -11.12 4.45 -12.57
N VAL A 458 -9.94 4.79 -13.08
CA VAL A 458 -9.06 5.76 -12.42
C VAL A 458 -9.67 7.16 -12.42
N VAL A 459 -10.30 7.57 -13.53
CA VAL A 459 -11.02 8.85 -13.62
C VAL A 459 -12.11 8.98 -12.55
N VAL A 460 -12.73 7.86 -12.13
CA VAL A 460 -13.71 7.83 -11.03
C VAL A 460 -13.04 7.72 -9.66
N VAL A 461 -12.01 6.90 -9.51
CA VAL A 461 -11.31 6.67 -8.25
C VAL A 461 -10.66 7.95 -7.72
N LEU A 462 -10.07 8.78 -8.58
CA LEU A 462 -9.40 10.01 -8.15
C LEU A 462 -10.35 11.00 -7.44
N PRO A 463 -11.51 11.39 -8.01
CA PRO A 463 -12.52 12.19 -7.30
C PRO A 463 -13.02 11.54 -6.00
N VAL A 464 -13.22 10.22 -5.98
CA VAL A 464 -13.69 9.49 -4.79
C VAL A 464 -12.65 9.58 -3.67
N LEU A 465 -11.37 9.36 -3.97
CA LEU A 465 -10.28 9.52 -3.00
C LEU A 465 -10.17 10.97 -2.50
N MET A 466 -10.27 11.95 -3.40
CA MET A 466 -10.29 13.37 -3.01
C MET A 466 -11.47 13.68 -2.08
N TRP A 467 -12.66 13.17 -2.39
CA TRP A 467 -13.83 13.31 -1.53
C TRP A 467 -13.56 12.69 -0.16
N LEU A 468 -13.07 11.46 -0.10
CA LEU A 468 -12.73 10.78 1.15
C LEU A 468 -11.72 11.57 1.99
N PHE A 469 -10.64 12.05 1.36
CA PHE A 469 -9.62 12.86 2.04
C PHE A 469 -10.21 14.12 2.67
N THR A 470 -11.08 14.82 1.92
CA THR A 470 -11.73 16.03 2.44
C THR A 470 -12.75 15.72 3.53
N GLN A 471 -13.45 14.58 3.48
CA GLN A 471 -14.38 14.17 4.54
C GLN A 471 -13.65 13.84 5.84
N VAL A 472 -12.55 13.08 5.77
CA VAL A 472 -11.70 12.79 6.92
C VAL A 472 -11.18 14.08 7.55
N ASN A 473 -10.68 15.00 6.73
CA ASN A 473 -10.16 16.28 7.21
C ASN A 473 -11.25 17.12 7.89
N ARG A 474 -12.43 17.24 7.28
CA ARG A 474 -13.59 17.93 7.87
C ARG A 474 -14.03 17.30 9.19
N HIS A 475 -14.05 15.97 9.28
CA HIS A 475 -14.37 15.27 10.52
C HIS A 475 -13.36 15.63 11.63
N TYR A 476 -12.06 15.59 11.34
CA TYR A 476 -11.04 15.97 12.32
C TYR A 476 -11.08 17.44 12.71
N GLN A 477 -11.40 18.35 11.79
CA GLN A 477 -11.60 19.76 12.12
C GLN A 477 -12.81 19.94 13.05
N LYS A 478 -13.94 19.25 12.79
CA LYS A 478 -15.12 19.28 13.67
C LYS A 478 -14.81 18.76 15.07
N VAL A 479 -14.06 17.65 15.17
CA VAL A 479 -13.64 17.08 16.46
C VAL A 479 -12.71 18.05 17.20
N ARG A 480 -11.70 18.62 16.50
CA ARG A 480 -10.77 19.59 17.10
C ARG A 480 -11.48 20.85 17.58
N ALA A 481 -12.49 21.32 16.84
CA ALA A 481 -13.30 22.47 17.24
C ALA A 481 -14.16 22.18 18.49
N ARG A 482 -14.64 20.95 18.67
CA ARG A 482 -15.43 20.54 19.85
C ARG A 482 -14.61 20.21 21.08
N LEU A 483 -13.35 19.81 20.91
CA LEU A 483 -12.43 19.46 21.99
C LEU A 483 -11.49 20.61 22.36
N THR A 484 -11.75 21.82 21.86
CA THR A 484 -10.95 22.99 22.20
C THR A 484 -11.19 23.39 23.65
N LEU A 485 -10.13 23.76 24.37
CA LEU A 485 -10.22 24.30 25.73
C LEU A 485 -10.51 25.80 25.76
N ILE A 486 -10.58 26.44 24.58
CA ILE A 486 -10.91 27.86 24.47
C ILE A 486 -12.34 28.07 24.98
N GLY A 487 -12.49 28.79 26.10
CA GLY A 487 -13.78 29.02 26.76
C GLY A 487 -14.29 27.84 27.59
N TYR A 488 -13.44 26.84 27.88
CA TYR A 488 -13.81 25.72 28.74
C TYR A 488 -13.59 26.09 30.22
N GLU A 489 -14.66 26.11 30.99
CA GLU A 489 -14.62 26.19 32.45
C GLU A 489 -14.83 24.78 33.03
N PRO A 490 -13.87 24.25 33.80
CA PRO A 490 -14.02 22.93 34.41
C PRO A 490 -15.15 22.95 35.45
N PRO A 491 -16.13 22.04 35.36
CA PRO A 491 -17.15 21.93 36.40
C PRO A 491 -16.51 21.45 37.72
N PRO A 492 -17.13 21.75 38.87
CA PRO A 492 -16.68 21.21 40.15
C PRO A 492 -16.71 19.68 40.13
N PRO A 493 -15.79 19.01 40.87
CA PRO A 493 -15.72 17.55 40.89
C PRO A 493 -17.03 16.95 41.44
N PRO A 494 -17.67 16.02 40.71
CA PRO A 494 -18.90 15.40 41.18
C PRO A 494 -18.61 14.46 42.38
N PRO A 495 -19.51 14.36 43.36
CA PRO A 495 -19.46 13.29 44.36
C PRO A 495 -19.56 11.91 43.70
N HIS A 496 -19.06 10.86 44.36
CA HIS A 496 -19.01 9.51 43.80
C HIS A 496 -19.98 8.57 44.52
N THR A 497 -20.67 7.72 43.76
CA THR A 497 -21.38 6.54 44.29
C THR A 497 -20.68 5.29 43.77
N VAL A 498 -20.21 4.42 44.67
CA VAL A 498 -19.39 3.26 44.28
C VAL A 498 -20.19 1.97 44.48
N LEU A 499 -20.32 1.18 43.40
CA LEU A 499 -21.05 -0.08 43.40
C LEU A 499 -20.06 -1.22 43.16
N VAL A 500 -19.86 -2.11 44.14
CA VAL A 500 -18.99 -3.28 43.98
C VAL A 500 -19.82 -4.48 43.57
N LEU A 501 -19.56 -5.05 42.40
CA LEU A 501 -20.27 -6.26 41.97
C LEU A 501 -19.72 -7.48 42.71
N VAL A 502 -20.57 -8.14 43.49
CA VAL A 502 -20.18 -9.29 44.31
C VAL A 502 -20.98 -10.52 43.89
N PRO A 503 -20.40 -11.41 43.06
CA PRO A 503 -21.05 -12.67 42.71
C PRO A 503 -21.04 -13.67 43.88
N ASP A 504 -19.95 -13.73 44.66
CA ASP A 504 -19.80 -14.53 45.88
C ASP A 504 -18.72 -13.91 46.79
N VAL A 505 -18.68 -14.29 48.06
CA VAL A 505 -17.68 -13.85 49.04
C VAL A 505 -16.47 -14.77 48.98
N HIS A 506 -15.40 -14.28 48.37
CA HIS A 506 -14.11 -14.95 48.28
C HIS A 506 -12.94 -13.97 48.37
N ARG A 507 -11.70 -14.47 48.55
CA ARG A 507 -10.49 -13.63 48.71
C ARG A 507 -10.31 -12.59 47.60
N GLY A 508 -10.70 -12.91 46.37
CA GLY A 508 -10.63 -11.98 45.25
C GLY A 508 -11.59 -10.78 45.28
N VAL A 509 -12.59 -10.76 46.16
CA VAL A 509 -13.51 -9.62 46.32
C VAL A 509 -13.01 -8.63 47.38
N VAL A 510 -12.25 -9.09 48.39
CA VAL A 510 -11.82 -8.26 49.52
C VAL A 510 -11.08 -6.97 49.07
N PRO A 511 -10.08 -7.03 48.16
CA PRO A 511 -9.41 -5.82 47.68
C PRO A 511 -10.35 -4.87 46.94
N ALA A 512 -11.41 -5.39 46.30
CA ALA A 512 -12.39 -4.56 45.61
C ALA A 512 -13.29 -3.80 46.59
N LEU A 513 -13.59 -4.39 47.75
CA LEU A 513 -14.33 -3.74 48.83
C LEU A 513 -13.51 -2.65 49.50
N GLU A 514 -12.24 -2.94 49.80
CA GLU A 514 -11.31 -1.96 50.37
C GLU A 514 -11.13 -0.76 49.44
N TYR A 515 -10.89 -1.02 48.15
CA TYR A 515 -10.80 0.02 47.12
C TYR A 515 -12.05 0.91 47.06
N ALA A 516 -13.24 0.32 47.15
CA ALA A 516 -14.49 1.09 47.13
C ALA A 516 -14.66 1.99 48.35
N ARG A 517 -14.23 1.54 49.54
CA ARG A 517 -14.31 2.32 50.80
C ARG A 517 -13.39 3.53 50.77
N GLU A 518 -12.23 3.44 50.12
CA GLU A 518 -11.29 4.56 50.00
C GLU A 518 -11.80 5.68 49.07
N ILE A 519 -12.62 5.34 48.08
CA ILE A 519 -13.09 6.28 47.05
C ILE A 519 -14.27 7.12 47.52
N SER A 520 -15.24 6.50 48.18
CA SER A 520 -16.46 7.21 48.59
C SER A 520 -17.05 6.64 49.86
N LYS A 521 -17.72 7.52 50.62
CA LYS A 521 -18.58 7.13 51.74
C LYS A 521 -19.91 6.50 51.26
N ASP A 522 -20.37 6.84 50.05
CA ASP A 522 -21.52 6.19 49.42
C ASP A 522 -21.03 5.00 48.58
N HIS A 523 -20.82 3.87 49.26
CA HIS A 523 -20.41 2.62 48.64
C HIS A 523 -21.38 1.49 48.99
N ARG A 524 -21.67 0.61 48.04
CA ARG A 524 -22.63 -0.50 48.20
C ARG A 524 -22.10 -1.73 47.47
N ALA A 525 -22.25 -2.89 48.08
CA ALA A 525 -22.06 -4.15 47.39
C ALA A 525 -23.35 -4.53 46.67
N VAL A 526 -23.25 -4.95 45.41
CA VAL A 526 -24.39 -5.32 44.58
C VAL A 526 -24.25 -6.79 44.20
N HIS A 527 -25.21 -7.59 44.65
CA HIS A 527 -25.35 -8.99 44.25
C HIS A 527 -26.60 -9.16 43.39
N ILE A 528 -26.48 -9.91 42.30
CA ILE A 528 -27.61 -10.21 41.41
C ILE A 528 -28.01 -11.65 41.67
N GLU A 529 -29.17 -11.83 42.28
CA GLU A 529 -29.70 -13.13 42.65
C GLU A 529 -30.15 -13.87 41.39
N ILE A 530 -29.36 -14.86 40.99
CA ILE A 530 -29.67 -15.82 39.93
C ILE A 530 -30.24 -17.12 40.53
N ASN A 531 -29.79 -17.46 41.75
CA ASN A 531 -30.19 -18.64 42.50
C ASN A 531 -30.38 -18.28 43.99
N PRO A 532 -31.62 -18.33 44.52
CA PRO A 532 -31.91 -17.96 45.91
C PRO A 532 -31.10 -18.74 46.96
N ALA A 533 -30.75 -20.00 46.68
CA ALA A 533 -29.96 -20.82 47.61
C ALA A 533 -28.52 -20.31 47.80
N ASP A 534 -27.93 -19.75 46.75
CA ASP A 534 -26.58 -19.19 46.80
C ASP A 534 -26.57 -17.82 47.49
N THR A 535 -27.64 -17.03 47.30
CA THR A 535 -27.80 -15.73 47.94
C THR A 535 -27.94 -15.83 49.46
N GLN A 536 -28.57 -16.88 49.99
CA GLN A 536 -28.62 -17.09 51.43
C GLN A 536 -27.23 -17.36 52.03
N ARG A 537 -26.42 -18.20 51.38
CA ARG A 537 -25.02 -18.45 51.78
C ARG A 537 -24.16 -17.20 51.69
N LEU A 538 -24.40 -16.38 50.66
CA LEU A 538 -23.73 -15.10 50.50
C LEU A 538 -24.05 -14.15 51.66
N LYS A 539 -25.31 -14.03 52.08
CA LYS A 539 -25.71 -13.20 53.23
C LYS A 539 -24.98 -13.61 54.52
N GLU A 540 -24.97 -14.90 54.83
CA GLU A 540 -24.28 -15.44 56.02
C GLU A 540 -22.77 -15.13 55.99
N ARG A 541 -22.13 -15.29 54.83
CA ARG A 541 -20.71 -14.93 54.65
C ARG A 541 -20.47 -13.42 54.65
N TRP A 542 -21.43 -12.64 54.17
CA TRP A 542 -21.35 -11.18 54.14
C TRP A 542 -21.38 -10.58 55.54
N GLU A 543 -22.15 -11.14 56.47
CA GLU A 543 -22.12 -10.72 57.88
C GLU A 543 -20.74 -10.88 58.51
N GLN A 544 -19.96 -11.87 58.07
CA GLN A 544 -18.62 -12.12 58.59
C GLN A 544 -17.53 -11.28 57.88
N TRP A 545 -17.64 -11.07 56.57
CA TRP A 545 -16.54 -10.53 55.74
C TRP A 545 -16.87 -9.21 55.01
N GLY A 546 -18.15 -8.85 54.90
CA GLY A 546 -18.62 -7.63 54.22
C GLY A 546 -18.39 -6.34 55.01
N GLY A 547 -18.16 -6.45 56.32
CA GLY A 547 -18.03 -5.32 57.24
C GLY A 547 -19.26 -4.41 57.20
N ASP A 548 -19.04 -3.09 57.28
CA ASP A 548 -20.14 -2.12 57.33
C ASP A 548 -20.71 -1.75 55.94
N MET A 549 -20.25 -2.40 54.86
CA MET A 549 -20.71 -2.08 53.50
C MET A 549 -22.12 -2.62 53.27
N PRO A 550 -23.10 -1.77 52.91
CA PRO A 550 -24.46 -2.22 52.59
C PRO A 550 -24.47 -3.20 51.41
N LEU A 551 -25.15 -4.34 51.59
CA LEU A 551 -25.39 -5.32 50.53
C LEU A 551 -26.77 -5.10 49.92
N VAL A 552 -26.80 -4.79 48.63
CA VAL A 552 -28.01 -4.67 47.82
C VAL A 552 -28.16 -5.93 46.98
N ILE A 553 -29.28 -6.61 47.15
CA ILE A 553 -29.61 -7.82 46.40
C ILE A 553 -30.68 -7.47 45.38
N ILE A 554 -30.39 -7.73 44.11
CA ILE A 554 -31.30 -7.48 43.00
C ILE A 554 -31.77 -8.83 42.47
N GLU A 555 -33.07 -9.07 42.55
CA GLU A 555 -33.68 -10.29 42.02
C GLU A 555 -33.62 -10.31 40.48
N SER A 556 -33.13 -11.41 39.91
CA SER A 556 -33.11 -11.63 38.46
C SER A 556 -34.08 -12.74 38.06
N PRO A 557 -35.34 -12.43 37.73
CA PRO A 557 -36.37 -13.44 37.43
C PRO A 557 -36.02 -14.30 36.21
N TYR A 558 -35.19 -13.79 35.29
CA TYR A 558 -34.75 -14.48 34.08
C TYR A 558 -33.30 -15.00 34.17
N ARG A 559 -32.70 -15.04 35.37
CA ARG A 559 -31.30 -15.49 35.57
C ARG A 559 -30.28 -14.73 34.72
N SER A 560 -30.61 -13.48 34.38
CA SER A 560 -29.76 -12.57 33.60
C SER A 560 -28.97 -11.68 34.54
N LEU A 561 -27.65 -11.60 34.35
CA LEU A 561 -26.78 -10.76 35.18
C LEU A 561 -26.75 -9.30 34.69
N ILE A 562 -26.75 -9.09 33.38
CA ILE A 562 -26.47 -7.78 32.78
C ILE A 562 -27.68 -6.85 32.88
N GLY A 563 -28.87 -7.34 32.54
CA GLY A 563 -30.09 -6.52 32.49
C GLY A 563 -30.41 -5.84 33.82
N PRO A 564 -30.53 -6.60 34.93
CA PRO A 564 -30.80 -6.04 36.25
C PRO A 564 -29.70 -5.09 36.74
N LEU A 565 -28.42 -5.39 36.44
CA LEU A 565 -27.31 -4.51 36.80
C LEU A 565 -27.45 -3.14 36.13
N VAL A 566 -27.70 -3.12 34.81
CA VAL A 566 -27.83 -1.89 34.04
C VAL A 566 -29.03 -1.09 34.52
N GLU A 567 -30.14 -1.74 34.83
CA GLU A 567 -31.34 -1.07 35.32
C GLU A 567 -31.13 -0.47 36.72
N TYR A 568 -30.47 -1.20 37.60
CA TYR A 568 -30.11 -0.67 38.92
C TYR A 568 -29.13 0.51 38.83
N VAL A 569 -28.10 0.44 37.97
CA VAL A 569 -27.19 1.57 37.74
C VAL A 569 -27.95 2.79 37.22
N ARG A 570 -28.95 2.60 36.34
CA ARG A 570 -29.82 3.70 35.89
C ARG A 570 -30.67 4.26 37.00
N GLN A 571 -31.20 3.42 37.88
CA GLN A 571 -31.97 3.85 39.05
C GLN A 571 -31.11 4.68 40.00
N VAL A 572 -29.94 4.19 40.38
CA VAL A 572 -28.98 4.93 41.23
C VAL A 572 -28.60 6.27 40.60
N ARG A 573 -28.49 6.33 39.27
CA ARG A 573 -28.25 7.59 38.54
C ARG A 573 -29.44 8.55 38.59
N GLN A 574 -30.67 8.04 38.57
CA GLN A 574 -31.87 8.86 38.72
C GLN A 574 -31.99 9.41 40.15
N ASP A 575 -31.63 8.59 41.14
CA ASP A 575 -31.63 8.97 42.56
C ASP A 575 -30.52 9.97 42.88
N HIS A 576 -29.35 9.83 42.23
CA HIS A 576 -28.18 10.69 42.42
C HIS A 576 -27.69 11.31 41.09
N PRO A 577 -28.46 12.24 40.47
CA PRO A 577 -28.19 12.74 39.12
C PRO A 577 -26.91 13.58 38.99
N ARG A 578 -26.33 14.01 40.12
CA ARG A 578 -25.05 14.74 40.17
C ARG A 578 -23.85 13.87 40.55
N HIS A 579 -24.07 12.60 40.87
CA HIS A 579 -23.00 11.69 41.28
C HIS A 579 -22.38 11.01 40.07
N LEU A 580 -21.06 10.81 40.13
CA LEU A 580 -20.36 9.91 39.22
C LEU A 580 -20.43 8.49 39.77
N ILE A 581 -21.04 7.57 39.03
CA ILE A 581 -21.20 6.19 39.49
C ILE A 581 -19.97 5.39 39.09
N THR A 582 -19.32 4.74 40.05
CA THR A 582 -18.17 3.86 39.80
C THR A 582 -18.56 2.42 40.06
N VAL A 583 -18.59 1.59 39.01
CA VAL A 583 -18.86 0.16 39.13
C VAL A 583 -17.53 -0.59 39.22
N VAL A 584 -17.27 -1.17 40.39
CA VAL A 584 -16.05 -1.94 40.69
C VAL A 584 -16.31 -3.41 40.38
N LEU A 585 -15.50 -3.97 39.48
CA LEU A 585 -15.55 -5.36 39.06
C LEU A 585 -14.33 -6.11 39.64
N PRO A 586 -14.53 -7.04 40.60
CA PRO A 586 -13.46 -7.94 41.01
C PRO A 586 -13.18 -8.95 39.89
N GLU A 587 -11.94 -8.99 39.41
CA GLU A 587 -11.48 -9.92 38.39
C GLU A 587 -10.33 -10.76 38.95
N PHE A 588 -10.46 -12.08 38.96
CA PHE A 588 -9.33 -12.95 39.27
C PHE A 588 -8.49 -13.19 38.00
N VAL A 589 -7.18 -13.13 38.15
CA VAL A 589 -6.22 -13.36 37.07
C VAL A 589 -5.53 -14.70 37.33
N VAL A 590 -5.86 -15.68 36.51
CA VAL A 590 -5.21 -17.00 36.49
C VAL A 590 -3.82 -16.95 35.85
N THR A 591 -2.94 -17.82 36.30
CA THR A 591 -1.54 -17.92 35.85
C THR A 591 -1.40 -18.49 34.44
N LYS A 592 -2.31 -19.37 33.98
CA LYS A 592 -2.25 -19.98 32.65
C LYS A 592 -3.27 -19.38 31.67
N TRP A 593 -2.90 -19.32 30.40
CA TRP A 593 -3.74 -18.69 29.36
C TRP A 593 -5.00 -19.51 29.02
N TRP A 594 -4.92 -20.85 29.08
CA TRP A 594 -6.06 -21.73 28.80
C TRP A 594 -7.08 -21.71 29.95
N GLU A 595 -6.62 -21.48 31.18
CA GLU A 595 -7.50 -21.27 32.35
C GLU A 595 -8.37 -20.02 32.12
N ARG A 596 -7.87 -18.96 31.44
CA ARG A 596 -8.69 -17.79 31.09
C ARG A 596 -9.83 -18.11 30.13
N ALA A 597 -9.67 -19.10 29.25
CA ALA A 597 -10.73 -19.51 28.31
C ALA A 597 -11.82 -20.34 29.02
N LEU A 598 -11.48 -20.98 30.15
CA LEU A 598 -12.41 -21.77 30.96
C LEU A 598 -13.19 -20.92 31.97
N HIS A 599 -12.75 -19.70 32.26
CA HIS A 599 -13.44 -18.80 33.16
C HIS A 599 -14.36 -17.84 32.39
N ASN A 600 -15.60 -17.72 32.87
CA ASN A 600 -16.65 -16.98 32.20
C ASN A 600 -16.32 -15.47 32.19
N ASN A 601 -16.22 -14.87 31.00
CA ASN A 601 -15.86 -13.47 30.76
C ASN A 601 -17.00 -12.48 31.08
N SER A 602 -17.77 -12.72 32.14
CA SER A 602 -18.91 -11.88 32.53
C SER A 602 -18.52 -10.40 32.71
N ALA A 603 -17.31 -10.12 33.21
CA ALA A 603 -16.77 -8.77 33.35
C ALA A 603 -16.60 -8.03 32.01
N PHE A 604 -16.26 -8.73 30.91
CA PHE A 604 -16.16 -8.12 29.57
C PHE A 604 -17.54 -7.71 29.04
N LEU A 605 -18.55 -8.58 29.20
CA LEU A 605 -19.91 -8.28 28.78
C LEU A 605 -20.54 -7.14 29.59
N ILE A 606 -20.28 -7.07 30.90
CA ILE A 606 -20.72 -5.96 31.76
C ILE A 606 -20.10 -4.65 31.31
N LYS A 607 -18.81 -4.63 30.96
CA LYS A 607 -18.15 -3.43 30.41
C LYS A 607 -18.78 -2.96 29.11
N LEU A 608 -19.07 -3.89 28.20
CA LEU A 608 -19.76 -3.56 26.95
C LEU A 608 -21.15 -2.97 27.21
N ALA A 609 -21.90 -3.53 28.15
CA ALA A 609 -23.23 -3.07 28.48
C ALA A 609 -23.24 -1.69 29.17
N LEU A 610 -22.34 -1.47 30.11
CA LEU A 610 -22.24 -0.22 30.87
C LEU A 610 -21.45 0.88 30.15
N GLY A 611 -20.60 0.54 29.17
CA GLY A 611 -19.74 1.51 28.46
C GLY A 611 -20.50 2.58 27.66
N ASN A 612 -21.78 2.36 27.37
CA ASN A 612 -22.66 3.34 26.72
C ASN A 612 -23.49 4.18 27.71
N VAL A 613 -23.40 3.90 29.02
CA VAL A 613 -24.11 4.66 30.06
C VAL A 613 -23.29 5.89 30.43
N ARG A 614 -23.89 7.08 30.31
CA ARG A 614 -23.23 8.34 30.67
C ARG A 614 -22.94 8.40 32.17
N ASP A 615 -21.83 9.03 32.52
CA ASP A 615 -21.43 9.32 33.91
C ASP A 615 -21.20 8.05 34.77
N VAL A 616 -20.92 6.93 34.11
CA VAL A 616 -20.54 5.66 34.73
C VAL A 616 -19.07 5.36 34.42
N VAL A 617 -18.29 5.16 35.47
CA VAL A 617 -16.90 4.70 35.41
C VAL A 617 -16.86 3.23 35.79
N ILE A 618 -16.07 2.43 35.07
CA ILE A 618 -15.91 1.02 35.36
C ILE A 618 -14.47 0.77 35.77
N THR A 619 -14.28 0.21 36.96
CA THR A 619 -12.95 -0.06 37.52
C THR A 619 -12.76 -1.54 37.76
N ASN A 620 -11.62 -2.07 37.31
CA ASN A 620 -11.24 -3.44 37.57
C ASN A 620 -10.30 -3.50 38.78
N VAL A 621 -10.64 -4.35 39.74
CA VAL A 621 -9.72 -4.70 40.82
C VAL A 621 -9.29 -6.15 40.63
N ARG A 622 -7.99 -6.35 40.40
CA ARG A 622 -7.43 -7.65 40.02
C ARG A 622 -6.88 -8.40 41.21
N TYR A 623 -7.30 -9.65 41.37
CA TYR A 623 -6.73 -10.59 42.33
C TYR A 623 -5.93 -11.66 41.58
N TYR A 624 -4.62 -11.75 41.84
CA TYR A 624 -3.77 -12.75 41.19
C TYR A 624 -3.83 -14.07 41.96
N LEU A 625 -4.14 -15.14 41.25
CA LEU A 625 -4.06 -16.50 41.79
C LEU A 625 -2.62 -16.98 41.62
N ASP A 626 -1.88 -17.06 42.73
CA ASP A 626 -0.47 -17.50 42.75
C ASP A 626 -0.29 -18.96 42.32
#